data_AF-A0A9P5SX92-F1
#
_entry.id   AF-A0A9P5SX92-F1
#
_cell.length_a   1.000
_cell.length_b   1.000
_cell.length_c   1.000
_cell.angle_alpha   90.00
_cell.angle_beta   90.00
_cell.angle_gamma   90.00
#
_symmetry.space_group_name_H-M   'P 1'
#
loop_
_entity.id
_entity.type
_entity.pdbx_description
1 polymer ?
#
loop_
_entity_poly.entity_id
_entity_poly.type
_entity_poly.pdbx_seq_one_letter_code
_entity_poly.pdbx_strand_id
1 'polypeptide(L)'
;MPSEHTAEDNFQEFRILSASSSSDNSIFISSRLDKKTGERVVLWKDIQNEVDDARRIRNGKKSVSFMTDDDFNELDPKRILYHPGTVLDVIVTDREEKATYNTSMPLRTSSVQASAQCYPNTVSKDLARQENCGSAEFASVVHHVSNLSMATADAVNRSLIVQSAILDNEQTSLQECSFPDERLERMEMTGIQEGDLFQVHTLHLLQQMLDKQQQTLNRQVILETRVQALMTQNYELHEYPIPRL
;
A
#
# COMPACT_ATOMS: atom_id res chain seq x y z
N MET A 1 -20.00 29.95 28.06
CA MET A 1 -20.78 29.91 26.81
C MET A 1 -20.48 28.56 26.16
N PRO A 2 -21.36 27.55 26.37
CA PRO A 2 -21.18 26.26 25.73
C PRO A 2 -21.40 26.43 24.24
N SER A 3 -20.39 26.05 23.45
CA SER A 3 -20.48 25.97 22.00
C SER A 3 -21.67 25.08 21.66
N GLU A 4 -22.66 25.61 20.93
CA GLU A 4 -23.71 24.79 20.33
C GLU A 4 -23.03 23.70 19.51
N HIS A 5 -23.06 22.47 20.03
CA HIS A 5 -22.86 21.27 19.23
C HIS A 5 -24.02 21.21 18.25
N THR A 6 -23.89 21.96 17.16
CA THR A 6 -24.73 21.83 15.97
C THR A 6 -24.75 20.35 15.60
N ALA A 7 -25.96 19.79 15.53
CA ALA A 7 -26.22 18.40 15.16
C ALA A 7 -25.23 17.98 14.08
N GLU A 8 -24.36 17.03 14.42
CA GLU A 8 -23.22 16.65 13.60
C GLU A 8 -23.66 16.46 12.16
N ASP A 9 -23.11 17.27 11.27
CA ASP A 9 -23.43 17.22 9.85
C ASP A 9 -23.06 15.83 9.32
N ASN A 10 -24.07 14.98 9.24
CA ASN A 10 -23.98 13.62 8.73
C ASN A 10 -23.94 13.62 7.20
N PHE A 11 -23.35 14.65 6.60
CA PHE A 11 -23.36 14.87 5.17
C PHE A 11 -21.95 14.77 4.61
N GLN A 12 -21.84 14.06 3.50
CA GLN A 12 -20.62 14.00 2.70
C GLN A 12 -20.73 15.04 1.58
N GLU A 13 -19.77 15.95 1.53
CA GLU A 13 -19.65 16.89 0.41
C GLU A 13 -18.97 16.21 -0.77
N PHE A 14 -19.53 16.43 -1.96
CA PHE A 14 -18.98 16.00 -3.23
C PHE A 14 -18.84 17.19 -4.17
N ARG A 15 -17.67 17.34 -4.80
CA ARG A 15 -17.43 18.29 -5.88
C ARG A 15 -17.62 17.58 -7.22
N ILE A 16 -18.42 18.16 -8.09
CA ILE A 16 -18.67 17.60 -9.43
C ILE A 16 -17.56 18.10 -10.37
N LEU A 17 -16.87 17.15 -11.00
CA LEU A 17 -15.89 17.43 -12.04
C LEU A 17 -16.43 16.97 -13.38
N SER A 18 -16.94 17.92 -14.15
CA SER A 18 -17.21 17.75 -15.57
C SER A 18 -16.08 18.38 -16.39
N ALA A 19 -15.79 17.82 -17.56
CA ALA A 19 -14.78 18.36 -18.46
C ALA A 19 -15.25 19.66 -19.14
N SER A 20 -16.56 19.85 -19.27
CA SER A 20 -17.17 20.95 -20.02
C SER A 20 -17.58 22.15 -19.16
N SER A 21 -17.84 21.96 -17.87
CA SER A 21 -18.26 23.05 -16.97
C SER A 21 -17.19 23.40 -15.95
N SER A 22 -16.73 24.66 -15.95
CA SER A 22 -15.80 25.19 -14.94
C SER A 22 -16.49 25.67 -13.64
N SER A 23 -17.77 25.38 -13.47
CA SER A 23 -18.51 25.74 -12.27
C SER A 23 -18.18 24.77 -11.14
N ASP A 24 -17.72 25.31 -10.00
CA ASP A 24 -17.49 24.56 -8.76
C ASP A 24 -18.84 24.19 -8.14
N ASN A 25 -19.49 23.18 -8.72
CA ASN A 25 -20.76 22.65 -8.23
C ASN A 25 -20.45 21.59 -7.18
N SER A 26 -20.89 21.83 -5.94
CA SER A 26 -20.87 20.82 -4.88
C SER A 26 -22.27 20.39 -4.47
N ILE A 27 -22.37 19.13 -4.04
CA ILE A 27 -23.60 18.53 -3.50
C ILE A 27 -23.31 17.88 -2.15
N PHE A 28 -24.33 17.80 -1.30
CA PHE A 28 -24.24 17.21 0.03
C PHE A 28 -25.16 16.00 0.11
N ILE A 29 -24.60 14.84 0.43
CA ILE A 29 -25.38 13.60 0.51
C ILE A 29 -25.31 13.05 1.92
N SER A 30 -26.46 12.70 2.49
CA SER A 30 -26.53 12.12 3.82
C SER A 30 -25.84 10.75 3.91
N SER A 31 -24.94 10.63 4.87
CA SER A 31 -24.36 9.36 5.31
C SER A 31 -25.37 8.55 6.13
N ARG A 32 -25.21 7.23 6.11
CA ARG A 32 -26.06 6.27 6.85
C ARG A 32 -25.17 5.31 7.61
N LEU A 33 -25.64 4.82 8.75
CA LEU A 33 -24.94 3.78 9.50
C LEU A 33 -25.20 2.42 8.84
N ASP A 34 -24.14 1.74 8.41
CA ASP A 34 -24.23 0.36 7.95
C ASP A 34 -24.48 -0.56 9.14
N LYS A 35 -25.58 -1.32 9.11
CA LYS A 35 -25.95 -2.22 10.21
C LYS A 35 -24.98 -3.39 10.38
N LYS A 36 -24.24 -3.75 9.34
CA LYS A 36 -23.30 -4.88 9.40
C LYS A 36 -21.97 -4.47 9.99
N THR A 37 -21.37 -3.40 9.47
CA THR A 37 -20.03 -2.95 9.87
C THR A 37 -20.06 -1.94 11.02
N GLY A 38 -21.20 -1.28 11.27
CA GLY A 38 -21.28 -0.15 12.19
C GLY A 38 -20.63 1.13 11.66
N GLU A 39 -20.14 1.13 10.42
CA GLU A 39 -19.48 2.28 9.81
C GLU A 39 -20.48 3.20 9.13
N ARG A 40 -20.13 4.49 9.01
CA ARG A 40 -20.90 5.43 8.19
C ARG A 40 -20.54 5.27 6.72
N VAL A 41 -21.57 5.18 5.89
CA VAL A 41 -21.42 4.95 4.45
C VAL A 41 -22.31 5.88 3.66
N VAL A 42 -21.92 6.16 2.43
CA VAL A 42 -22.76 6.85 1.43
C VAL A 42 -23.14 5.84 0.36
N LEU A 43 -24.41 5.80 -0.02
CA LEU A 43 -24.89 4.90 -1.07
C LEU A 43 -24.56 5.48 -2.44
N TRP A 44 -23.98 4.67 -3.32
CA TRP A 44 -23.65 5.09 -4.68
C TRP A 44 -24.88 5.56 -5.46
N LYS A 45 -26.03 4.90 -5.23
CA LYS A 45 -27.30 5.27 -5.85
C LYS A 45 -27.75 6.69 -5.48
N ASP A 46 -27.49 7.14 -4.26
CA ASP A 46 -27.85 8.50 -3.84
C ASP A 46 -27.01 9.54 -4.60
N ILE A 47 -25.73 9.24 -4.88
CA ILE A 47 -24.85 10.08 -5.73
C ILE A 47 -25.38 10.12 -7.16
N GLN A 48 -25.73 8.96 -7.73
CA GLN A 48 -26.23 8.88 -9.10
C GLN A 48 -27.59 9.57 -9.31
N ASN A 49 -28.41 9.70 -8.26
CA ASN A 49 -29.68 10.42 -8.34
C ASN A 49 -29.47 11.95 -8.41
N GLU A 50 -28.41 12.46 -7.79
CA GLU A 50 -28.06 13.89 -7.77
C GLU A 50 -27.17 14.28 -8.95
N VAL A 51 -26.35 13.35 -9.43
CA VAL A 51 -25.40 13.55 -10.53
C VAL A 51 -25.63 12.47 -11.58
N ASP A 52 -26.40 12.84 -12.61
CA ASP A 52 -26.54 12.02 -13.80
C ASP A 52 -25.15 11.71 -14.39
N ASP A 53 -24.98 10.48 -14.85
CA ASP A 53 -23.72 10.00 -15.45
C ASP A 53 -22.49 9.97 -14.51
N ALA A 54 -22.67 10.03 -13.19
CA ALA A 54 -21.59 9.74 -12.24
C ALA A 54 -21.00 8.35 -12.50
N ARG A 55 -19.68 8.28 -12.77
CA ARG A 55 -18.98 7.01 -13.05
C ARG A 55 -17.98 6.62 -11.97
N ARG A 56 -17.25 7.58 -11.42
CA ARG A 56 -16.13 7.33 -10.50
C ARG A 56 -16.01 8.44 -9.46
N ILE A 57 -15.39 8.10 -8.34
CA ILE A 57 -15.09 9.03 -7.25
C ILE A 57 -13.59 9.02 -7.00
N ARG A 58 -13.02 10.20 -6.73
CA ARG A 58 -11.62 10.34 -6.33
C ARG A 58 -11.50 11.28 -5.12
N ASN A 59 -10.46 11.07 -4.35
CA ASN A 59 -10.01 11.99 -3.31
C ASN A 59 -8.66 12.55 -3.75
N GLY A 60 -8.69 13.73 -4.38
CA GLY A 60 -7.53 14.33 -5.04
C GLY A 60 -6.95 13.43 -6.14
N LYS A 61 -5.79 12.82 -5.88
CA LYS A 61 -5.09 11.93 -6.83
C LYS A 61 -5.42 10.44 -6.66
N LYS A 62 -6.17 10.07 -5.62
CA LYS A 62 -6.48 8.67 -5.28
C LYS A 62 -7.89 8.32 -5.72
N SER A 63 -8.09 7.17 -6.37
CA SER A 63 -9.43 6.64 -6.61
C SER A 63 -10.04 6.17 -5.29
N VAL A 64 -11.32 6.47 -5.07
CA VAL A 64 -12.08 5.91 -3.94
C VAL A 64 -12.67 4.58 -4.41
N SER A 65 -12.36 3.50 -3.69
CA SER A 65 -12.89 2.16 -3.99
C SER A 65 -14.26 1.97 -3.34
N PHE A 66 -15.11 1.15 -3.96
CA PHE A 66 -16.33 0.68 -3.31
C PHE A 66 -15.98 -0.30 -2.17
N MET A 67 -16.85 -0.34 -1.16
CA MET A 67 -16.73 -1.34 -0.11
C MET A 67 -16.94 -2.74 -0.68
N THR A 68 -16.13 -3.69 -0.21
CA THR A 68 -16.20 -5.10 -0.59
C THR A 68 -16.48 -5.97 0.61
N ASP A 69 -17.03 -7.16 0.38
CA ASP A 69 -17.15 -8.21 1.40
C ASP A 69 -15.81 -8.96 1.61
N ASP A 70 -15.85 -9.99 2.46
CA ASP A 70 -14.71 -10.86 2.78
C ASP A 70 -14.18 -11.63 1.55
N ASP A 71 -15.02 -11.78 0.52
CA ASP A 71 -14.70 -12.44 -0.75
C ASP A 71 -14.22 -11.44 -1.82
N PHE A 72 -13.97 -10.17 -1.45
CA PHE A 72 -13.58 -9.07 -2.33
C PHE A 72 -14.62 -8.72 -3.41
N ASN A 73 -15.88 -9.11 -3.23
CA ASN A 73 -16.96 -8.69 -4.12
C ASN A 73 -17.51 -7.34 -3.67
N GLU A 74 -17.81 -6.46 -4.62
CA GLU A 74 -18.46 -5.18 -4.32
C GLU A 74 -19.82 -5.44 -3.66
N LEU A 75 -20.09 -4.76 -2.55
CA LEU A 75 -21.37 -4.89 -1.85
C LEU A 75 -22.52 -4.41 -2.73
N ASP A 76 -23.67 -5.11 -2.65
CA ASP A 76 -24.94 -4.69 -3.26
C ASP A 76 -25.96 -4.31 -2.15
N PRO A 77 -26.45 -3.05 -2.08
CA PRO A 77 -26.14 -1.92 -2.95
C PRO A 77 -24.70 -1.42 -2.76
N LYS A 78 -24.13 -0.86 -3.83
CA LYS A 78 -22.78 -0.24 -3.82
C LYS A 78 -22.72 0.91 -2.83
N ARG A 79 -21.66 0.90 -2.02
CA ARG A 79 -21.43 1.86 -0.93
C ARG A 79 -19.99 2.32 -0.96
N ILE A 80 -19.78 3.54 -0.50
CA ILE A 80 -18.47 4.11 -0.25
C ILE A 80 -18.38 4.50 1.22
N LEU A 81 -17.17 4.43 1.77
CA LEU A 81 -16.91 4.84 3.15
C LEU A 81 -17.12 6.34 3.30
N TYR A 82 -17.71 6.76 4.44
CA TYR A 82 -17.85 8.18 4.78
C TYR A 82 -16.49 8.80 5.14
N HIS A 83 -16.19 9.97 4.60
CA HIS A 83 -14.94 10.70 4.80
C HIS A 83 -15.22 12.10 5.40
N PRO A 84 -15.38 12.19 6.74
CA PRO A 84 -15.75 13.45 7.39
C PRO A 84 -14.72 14.56 7.11
N GLY A 85 -15.22 15.77 6.84
CA GLY A 85 -14.40 16.97 6.57
C GLY A 85 -13.59 16.91 5.28
N THR A 86 -13.80 15.91 4.43
CA THR A 86 -13.11 15.76 3.14
C THR A 86 -14.10 15.97 2.01
N VAL A 87 -13.75 16.75 0.99
CA VAL A 87 -14.56 16.89 -0.23
C VAL A 87 -14.12 15.83 -1.24
N LEU A 88 -15.06 15.01 -1.70
CA LEU A 88 -14.78 13.98 -2.70
C LEU A 88 -15.14 14.46 -4.11
N ASP A 89 -14.28 14.21 -5.07
CA ASP A 89 -14.50 14.59 -6.46
C ASP A 89 -15.30 13.49 -7.19
N VAL A 90 -16.48 13.82 -7.73
CA VAL A 90 -17.28 12.96 -8.60
C VAL A 90 -16.91 13.25 -10.05
N ILE A 91 -16.39 12.25 -10.74
CA ILE A 91 -16.02 12.38 -12.16
C ILE A 91 -17.24 12.04 -13.00
N VAL A 92 -17.75 13.05 -13.70
CA VAL A 92 -18.78 12.91 -14.72
C VAL A 92 -18.06 12.84 -16.06
N THR A 93 -18.19 11.70 -16.74
CA THR A 93 -17.76 11.64 -18.14
C THR A 93 -18.86 12.29 -18.96
N ASP A 94 -18.58 13.45 -19.53
CA ASP A 94 -19.44 14.04 -20.54
C ASP A 94 -19.65 12.97 -21.61
N ARG A 95 -20.93 12.61 -21.79
CA ARG A 95 -21.46 11.59 -22.70
C ARG A 95 -20.49 11.32 -23.82
N GLU A 96 -19.89 10.12 -23.79
CA GLU A 96 -18.93 9.63 -24.77
C GLU A 96 -19.28 10.22 -26.14
N GLU A 97 -18.46 11.18 -26.61
CA GLU A 97 -18.07 11.13 -28.00
C GLU A 97 -17.58 9.70 -28.15
N LYS A 98 -18.46 8.85 -28.69
CA LYS A 98 -18.10 7.54 -29.23
C LYS A 98 -17.06 7.85 -30.29
N ALA A 99 -15.82 8.05 -29.85
CA ALA A 99 -14.66 7.96 -30.67
C ALA A 99 -14.75 6.53 -31.18
N THR A 100 -15.33 6.42 -32.36
CA THR A 100 -15.53 5.19 -33.08
C THR A 100 -14.13 4.84 -33.51
N TYR A 101 -13.35 4.23 -32.59
CA TYR A 101 -12.10 3.61 -32.96
C TYR A 101 -12.50 2.39 -33.77
N ASN A 102 -12.77 2.63 -35.06
CA ASN A 102 -12.61 1.64 -36.10
C ASN A 102 -11.11 1.31 -36.14
N THR A 103 -10.58 0.69 -35.11
CA THR A 103 -9.27 0.05 -35.13
C THR A 103 -9.45 -1.22 -35.95
N SER A 104 -9.53 -1.03 -37.26
CA SER A 104 -9.11 -2.00 -38.25
C SER A 104 -7.64 -2.31 -37.96
N MET A 105 -7.39 -3.28 -37.09
CA MET A 105 -6.08 -3.91 -36.96
C MET A 105 -5.76 -4.60 -38.30
N PRO A 106 -4.71 -4.21 -39.02
CA PRO A 106 -4.20 -5.05 -40.08
C PRO A 106 -3.59 -6.29 -39.42
N LEU A 107 -4.21 -7.46 -39.63
CA LEU A 107 -3.57 -8.74 -39.38
C LEU A 107 -2.26 -8.78 -40.20
N ARG A 108 -1.11 -8.61 -39.54
CA ARG A 108 0.16 -9.11 -40.07
C ARG A 108 0.30 -10.55 -39.64
N THR A 109 -0.22 -11.45 -40.46
CA THR A 109 0.18 -12.86 -40.49
C THR A 109 1.61 -12.93 -41.02
N SER A 110 2.59 -13.01 -40.13
CA SER A 110 3.96 -13.38 -40.49
C SER A 110 4.02 -14.91 -40.61
N SER A 111 3.80 -15.41 -41.81
CA SER A 111 4.09 -16.80 -42.18
C SER A 111 5.60 -17.03 -42.13
N VAL A 112 6.01 -18.02 -41.34
CA VAL A 112 7.34 -18.62 -41.39
C VAL A 112 7.49 -19.31 -42.76
N GLN A 113 8.36 -18.78 -43.62
CA GLN A 113 8.94 -19.53 -44.73
C GLN A 113 10.44 -19.67 -44.48
N ALA A 114 10.82 -20.91 -44.18
CA ALA A 114 12.18 -21.38 -44.24
C ALA A 114 12.64 -21.36 -45.70
N SER A 115 13.71 -20.63 -45.99
CA SER A 115 14.50 -20.83 -47.18
C SER A 115 15.97 -20.70 -46.81
N ALA A 116 16.67 -21.82 -46.89
CA ALA A 116 18.12 -21.90 -46.86
C ALA A 116 18.69 -21.08 -48.03
N GLN A 117 19.63 -20.18 -47.75
CA GLN A 117 20.56 -19.69 -48.75
C GLN A 117 21.89 -19.27 -48.10
N CYS A 118 22.93 -19.95 -48.56
CA CYS A 118 24.33 -19.74 -48.27
C CYS A 118 24.78 -18.31 -48.58
N TYR A 119 25.61 -17.73 -47.70
CA TYR A 119 26.63 -16.75 -48.07
C TYR A 119 27.93 -17.02 -47.29
N PRO A 120 29.09 -16.64 -47.87
CA PRO A 120 30.37 -17.25 -47.54
C PRO A 120 31.08 -16.57 -46.36
N ASN A 121 31.94 -17.37 -45.73
CA ASN A 121 32.97 -16.94 -44.79
C ASN A 121 33.88 -15.87 -45.42
N THR A 122 33.94 -14.69 -44.80
CA THR A 122 35.11 -13.83 -44.88
C THR A 122 35.79 -13.78 -43.52
N VAL A 123 36.92 -14.47 -43.46
CA VAL A 123 37.92 -14.41 -42.41
C VAL A 123 38.46 -12.98 -42.33
N SER A 124 38.15 -12.27 -41.24
CA SER A 124 38.96 -11.13 -40.81
C SER A 124 39.74 -11.54 -39.57
N LYS A 125 41.02 -11.83 -39.80
CA LYS A 125 42.07 -11.82 -38.80
C LYS A 125 42.22 -10.37 -38.33
N ASP A 126 41.89 -10.10 -37.07
CA ASP A 126 42.53 -9.05 -36.29
C ASP A 126 42.47 -9.47 -34.81
N LEU A 127 43.33 -10.44 -34.50
CA LEU A 127 43.71 -10.81 -33.15
C LEU A 127 45.09 -10.20 -32.90
N ALA A 128 45.12 -8.98 -32.36
CA ALA A 128 46.26 -8.52 -31.60
C ALA A 128 45.83 -7.39 -30.66
N ARG A 129 46.05 -7.65 -29.37
CA ARG A 129 46.35 -6.64 -28.36
C ARG A 129 45.16 -5.95 -27.69
N GLN A 130 44.53 -6.69 -26.78
CA GLN A 130 44.03 -6.09 -25.54
C GLN A 130 44.19 -7.08 -24.39
N GLU A 131 45.43 -7.22 -23.93
CA GLU A 131 45.71 -7.81 -22.63
C GLU A 131 45.47 -6.75 -21.54
N ASN A 132 44.77 -7.20 -20.50
CA ASN A 132 45.09 -6.89 -19.10
C ASN A 132 44.76 -5.47 -18.59
N CYS A 133 43.49 -5.23 -18.25
CA CYS A 133 43.13 -4.30 -17.18
C CYS A 133 41.71 -4.60 -16.68
N GLY A 134 41.53 -4.88 -15.38
CA GLY A 134 40.19 -4.91 -14.77
C GLY A 134 39.85 -6.08 -13.85
N SER A 135 40.80 -6.65 -13.09
CA SER A 135 40.49 -7.62 -12.01
C SER A 135 40.36 -6.97 -10.62
N ALA A 136 40.84 -5.74 -10.44
CA ALA A 136 40.83 -5.05 -9.14
C ALA A 136 39.56 -4.26 -8.82
N GLU A 137 38.69 -3.95 -9.80
CA GLU A 137 37.49 -3.12 -9.56
C GLU A 137 36.29 -3.91 -9.03
N PHE A 138 36.14 -5.20 -9.38
CA PHE A 138 35.01 -6.00 -8.91
C PHE A 138 35.13 -6.42 -7.43
N ALA A 139 36.34 -6.60 -6.90
CA ALA A 139 36.54 -6.89 -5.48
C ALA A 139 36.15 -5.69 -4.58
N SER A 140 36.34 -4.46 -5.07
CA SER A 140 36.02 -3.22 -4.33
C SER A 140 34.52 -3.03 -4.12
N VAL A 141 33.70 -3.39 -5.11
CA VAL A 141 32.24 -3.27 -5.03
C VAL A 141 31.64 -4.27 -4.04
N VAL A 142 32.15 -5.50 -3.98
CA VAL A 142 31.64 -6.53 -3.05
C VAL A 142 31.92 -6.17 -1.59
N HIS A 143 33.08 -5.57 -1.28
CA HIS A 143 33.38 -5.08 0.07
C HIS A 143 32.53 -3.87 0.49
N HIS A 144 32.11 -3.03 -0.46
CA HIS A 144 31.28 -1.86 -0.15
C HIS A 144 29.84 -2.24 0.19
N VAL A 145 29.26 -3.25 -0.46
CA VAL A 145 27.90 -3.73 -0.16
C VAL A 145 27.83 -4.42 1.21
N SER A 146 28.85 -5.20 1.59
CA SER A 146 28.91 -5.84 2.92
C SER A 146 29.03 -4.82 4.06
N ASN A 147 29.81 -3.75 3.88
CA ASN A 147 29.97 -2.71 4.91
C ASN A 147 28.71 -1.83 5.05
N LEU A 148 27.99 -1.57 3.96
CA LEU A 148 26.73 -0.82 4.01
C LEU A 148 25.64 -1.63 4.74
N SER A 149 25.57 -2.94 4.50
CA SER A 149 24.59 -3.84 5.12
C SER A 149 24.73 -3.91 6.65
N MET A 150 25.95 -3.96 7.17
CA MET A 150 26.18 -3.99 8.63
C MET A 150 25.86 -2.65 9.30
N ALA A 151 26.20 -1.52 8.67
CA ALA A 151 25.89 -0.20 9.20
C ALA A 151 24.37 0.07 9.23
N THR A 152 23.63 -0.39 8.22
CA THR A 152 22.17 -0.30 8.22
C THR A 152 21.51 -1.23 9.22
N ALA A 153 22.06 -2.43 9.45
CA ALA A 153 21.55 -3.34 10.46
C ALA A 153 21.69 -2.75 11.87
N ASP A 154 22.83 -2.13 12.19
CA ASP A 154 23.04 -1.50 13.51
C ASP A 154 22.13 -0.28 13.73
N ALA A 155 21.87 0.51 12.69
CA ALA A 155 20.95 1.65 12.76
C ALA A 155 19.49 1.23 13.00
N VAL A 156 19.02 0.18 12.32
CA VAL A 156 17.67 -0.38 12.54
C VAL A 156 17.56 -1.00 13.92
N ASN A 157 18.58 -1.73 14.37
CA ASN A 157 18.57 -2.37 15.68
C ASN A 157 18.56 -1.34 16.82
N ARG A 158 19.33 -0.25 16.71
CA ARG A 158 19.27 0.88 17.65
C ARG A 158 17.91 1.56 17.66
N SER A 159 17.29 1.75 16.48
CA SER A 159 15.95 2.32 16.40
C SER A 159 14.90 1.43 17.08
N LEU A 160 15.06 0.11 16.99
CA LEU A 160 14.15 -0.85 17.60
C LEU A 160 14.30 -0.89 19.13
N ILE A 161 15.53 -0.82 19.64
CA ILE A 161 15.83 -0.71 21.08
C ILE A 161 15.26 0.59 21.67
N VAL A 162 15.34 1.70 20.94
CA VAL A 162 14.75 2.98 21.40
C VAL A 162 13.22 2.90 21.42
N GLN A 163 12.59 2.25 20.45
CA GLN A 163 11.13 2.05 20.47
C GLN A 163 10.67 1.13 21.59
N SER A 164 11.38 0.03 21.88
CA SER A 164 11.02 -0.86 22.99
C SER A 164 11.12 -0.14 24.34
N ALA A 165 12.17 0.67 24.54
CA ALA A 165 12.33 1.44 25.77
C ALA A 165 11.24 2.51 25.98
N ILE A 166 10.69 3.08 24.90
CA ILE A 166 9.57 4.03 24.98
C ILE A 166 8.28 3.30 25.39
N LEU A 167 8.02 2.12 24.81
CA LEU A 167 6.84 1.30 25.14
C LEU A 167 6.87 0.78 26.58
N ASP A 168 8.04 0.36 27.07
CA ASP A 168 8.19 -0.11 28.46
C ASP A 168 7.95 1.04 29.46
N ASN A 169 8.40 2.26 29.14
CA ASN A 169 8.22 3.41 30.01
C ASN A 169 6.74 3.83 30.14
N GLU A 170 5.95 3.73 29.06
CA GLU A 170 4.50 4.01 29.10
C GLU A 170 3.72 2.97 29.93
N GLN A 171 4.08 1.68 29.88
CA GLN A 171 3.44 0.66 30.73
C GLN A 171 3.64 0.93 32.22
N THR A 172 4.81 1.39 32.65
CA THR A 172 5.06 1.76 34.06
C THR A 172 4.20 2.94 34.51
N SER A 173 3.91 3.89 33.62
CA SER A 173 3.09 5.07 33.95
C SER A 173 1.61 4.76 34.16
N LEU A 174 1.08 3.70 33.52
CA LEU A 174 -0.31 3.29 33.67
C LEU A 174 -0.55 2.39 34.90
N GLN A 175 0.54 1.90 35.53
CA GLN A 175 0.45 1.05 36.72
C GLN A 175 0.46 1.85 38.04
N GLU A 176 0.75 3.17 38.02
CA GLU A 176 0.75 4.02 39.22
C GLU A 176 -0.59 4.69 39.55
N CYS A 177 -1.66 4.48 38.75
CA CYS A 177 -3.01 4.94 39.09
C CYS A 177 -3.87 3.93 39.86
N SER A 178 -3.26 2.98 40.59
CA SER A 178 -3.98 2.19 41.60
C SER A 178 -3.76 2.78 42.99
N PHE A 179 -4.62 3.71 43.39
CA PHE A 179 -4.90 3.88 44.82
C PHE A 179 -6.05 2.94 45.19
N PRO A 180 -5.91 2.11 46.24
CA PRO A 180 -7.05 1.45 46.83
C PRO A 180 -7.78 2.49 47.70
N ASP A 181 -9.09 2.35 47.77
CA ASP A 181 -9.83 2.15 49.02
C ASP A 181 -11.17 2.91 49.06
N GLU A 182 -12.23 2.09 49.02
CA GLU A 182 -13.51 2.25 49.71
C GLU A 182 -14.18 3.64 49.76
N ARG A 183 -15.21 3.81 48.92
CA ARG A 183 -16.60 4.21 49.30
C ARG A 183 -17.30 4.93 48.16
N LEU A 184 -17.84 4.17 47.20
CA LEU A 184 -19.07 4.59 46.52
C LEU A 184 -19.78 3.41 45.82
N GLU A 185 -20.06 2.35 46.57
CA GLU A 185 -21.11 1.40 46.21
C GLU A 185 -22.47 2.14 46.23
N ARG A 186 -22.94 2.56 45.05
CA ARG A 186 -24.36 2.56 44.60
C ARG A 186 -24.61 3.47 43.39
N MET A 187 -23.86 3.30 42.31
CA MET A 187 -24.27 3.88 41.02
C MET A 187 -23.72 3.15 39.79
N GLU A 188 -23.66 1.82 39.84
CA GLU A 188 -23.29 1.00 38.68
C GLU A 188 -24.51 0.27 38.14
N MET A 189 -24.96 0.63 36.92
CA MET A 189 -25.41 -0.38 35.94
C MET A 189 -25.72 0.10 34.51
N THR A 190 -25.40 1.33 34.07
CA THR A 190 -25.74 1.75 32.68
C THR A 190 -24.69 2.60 31.95
N GLY A 191 -23.42 2.61 32.37
CA GLY A 191 -22.42 3.55 31.84
C GLY A 191 -21.05 3.00 31.44
N ILE A 192 -20.89 1.68 31.27
CA ILE A 192 -19.58 1.03 31.02
C ILE A 192 -19.56 0.30 29.66
N GLN A 193 -19.76 1.01 28.54
CA GLN A 193 -19.60 0.37 27.21
C GLN A 193 -18.74 1.15 26.21
N GLU A 194 -18.58 2.47 26.37
CA GLU A 194 -17.81 3.25 25.40
C GLU A 194 -16.30 3.24 25.69
N GLY A 195 -15.89 3.13 26.95
CA GLY A 195 -14.47 3.03 27.33
C GLY A 195 -13.81 1.74 26.86
N ASP A 196 -14.53 0.61 26.96
CA ASP A 196 -13.99 -0.71 26.65
C ASP A 196 -13.74 -0.89 25.14
N LEU A 197 -14.62 -0.33 24.28
CA LEU A 197 -14.49 -0.46 22.83
C LEU A 197 -13.25 0.28 22.31
N PHE A 198 -12.97 1.47 22.84
CA PHE A 198 -11.80 2.26 22.45
C PHE A 198 -10.49 1.56 22.85
N GLN A 199 -10.46 0.94 24.04
CA GLN A 199 -9.31 0.18 24.49
C GLN A 199 -9.07 -1.05 23.60
N VAL A 200 -10.11 -1.79 23.26
CA VAL A 200 -10.02 -2.93 22.33
C VAL A 200 -9.50 -2.49 20.96
N HIS A 201 -9.99 -1.37 20.42
CA HIS A 201 -9.52 -0.85 19.15
C HIS A 201 -8.03 -0.48 19.17
N THR A 202 -7.59 0.16 20.25
CA THR A 202 -6.19 0.56 20.42
C THR A 202 -5.26 -0.65 20.51
N LEU A 203 -5.67 -1.69 21.25
CA LEU A 203 -4.93 -2.95 21.33
C LEU A 203 -4.86 -3.66 19.97
N HIS A 204 -5.95 -3.63 19.21
CA HIS A 204 -5.98 -4.21 17.86
C HIS A 204 -4.98 -3.52 16.92
N LEU A 205 -4.91 -2.19 16.97
CA LEU A 205 -3.96 -1.42 16.17
C LEU A 205 -2.51 -1.72 16.54
N LEU A 206 -2.21 -1.83 17.85
CA LEU A 206 -0.88 -2.21 18.33
C LEU A 206 -0.48 -3.60 17.87
N GLN A 207 -1.40 -4.57 17.94
CA GLN A 207 -1.15 -5.92 17.42
C GLN A 207 -0.84 -5.91 15.92
N GLN A 208 -1.62 -5.16 15.14
CA GLN A 208 -1.39 -5.06 13.69
C GLN A 208 -0.02 -4.45 13.36
N MET A 209 0.43 -3.49 14.16
CA MET A 209 1.76 -2.90 14.01
C MET A 209 2.85 -3.94 14.27
N LEU A 210 2.69 -4.74 15.33
CA LEU A 210 3.63 -5.79 15.71
C LEU A 210 3.71 -6.90 14.64
N ASP A 211 2.59 -7.30 14.08
CA ASP A 211 2.54 -8.30 13.01
C ASP A 211 3.25 -7.82 11.74
N LYS A 212 3.09 -6.54 11.38
CA LYS A 212 3.80 -5.93 10.23
C LYS A 212 5.30 -5.84 10.48
N GLN A 213 5.73 -5.56 11.70
CA GLN A 213 7.15 -5.58 12.05
C GLN A 213 7.72 -7.00 11.92
N GLN A 214 7.02 -8.02 12.44
CA GLN A 214 7.44 -9.41 12.32
C GLN A 214 7.51 -9.87 10.86
N GLN A 215 6.53 -9.50 10.03
CA GLN A 215 6.54 -9.80 8.60
C GLN A 215 7.77 -9.21 7.90
N THR A 216 8.17 -7.99 8.28
CA THR A 216 9.35 -7.32 7.72
C THR A 216 10.64 -8.05 8.09
N LEU A 217 10.78 -8.46 9.36
CA LEU A 217 11.92 -9.26 9.81
C LEU A 217 12.00 -10.60 9.08
N ASN A 218 10.88 -11.31 8.93
CA ASN A 218 10.85 -12.58 8.20
C ASN A 218 11.30 -12.42 6.73
N ARG A 219 10.89 -11.34 6.06
CA ARG A 219 11.33 -11.04 4.69
C ARG A 219 12.83 -10.77 4.62
N GLN A 220 13.39 -10.08 5.62
CA GLN A 220 14.83 -9.81 5.67
C GLN A 220 15.64 -11.10 5.80
N VAL A 221 15.24 -12.02 6.68
CA VAL A 221 15.92 -13.32 6.86
C VAL A 221 15.95 -14.14 5.56
N ILE A 222 14.85 -14.15 4.81
CA ILE A 222 14.78 -14.84 3.51
C ILE A 222 15.77 -14.23 2.50
N LEU A 223 15.87 -12.89 2.46
CA LEU A 223 16.80 -12.20 1.56
C LEU A 223 18.25 -12.50 1.94
N GLU A 224 18.59 -12.45 3.23
CA GLU A 224 19.94 -12.77 3.74
C GLU A 224 20.32 -14.21 3.39
N THR A 225 19.41 -15.17 3.61
CA THR A 225 19.63 -16.59 3.27
C THR A 225 19.91 -16.78 1.78
N ARG A 226 19.17 -16.08 0.91
CA ARG A 226 19.35 -16.16 -0.54
C ARG A 226 20.68 -15.54 -0.98
N VAL A 227 21.07 -14.41 -0.41
CA VAL A 227 22.37 -13.79 -0.68
C VAL A 227 23.50 -14.72 -0.27
N GLN A 228 23.40 -15.34 0.90
CA GLN A 228 24.40 -16.29 1.38
C GLN A 228 24.53 -17.51 0.45
N ALA A 229 23.40 -18.08 0.00
CA ALA A 229 23.41 -19.21 -0.94
C ALA A 229 24.07 -18.84 -2.29
N LEU A 230 23.83 -17.63 -2.81
CA LEU A 230 24.48 -17.15 -4.03
C LEU A 230 25.98 -16.95 -3.84
N MET A 231 26.40 -16.43 -2.69
CA MET A 231 27.83 -16.31 -2.37
C MET A 231 28.49 -17.68 -2.32
N THR A 232 27.91 -18.66 -1.61
CA THR A 232 28.44 -20.03 -1.53
C THR A 232 28.57 -20.68 -2.92
N GLN A 233 27.55 -20.56 -3.78
CA GLN A 233 27.59 -21.12 -5.14
C GLN A 233 28.72 -20.50 -5.99
N ASN A 234 28.96 -19.19 -5.85
CA ASN A 234 30.06 -18.54 -6.55
C ASN A 234 31.43 -19.04 -6.06
N TYR A 235 31.60 -19.28 -4.76
CA TYR A 235 32.85 -19.85 -4.23
C TYR A 235 33.10 -21.26 -4.76
N GLU A 236 32.07 -22.11 -4.81
CA GLU A 236 32.20 -23.49 -5.34
C GLU A 236 32.61 -23.53 -6.82
N LEU A 237 32.19 -22.55 -7.63
CA LEU A 237 32.59 -22.46 -9.04
C LEU A 237 34.08 -22.13 -9.23
N HIS A 238 34.70 -21.48 -8.26
CA HIS A 238 36.09 -21.05 -8.34
C HIS A 238 37.11 -22.07 -7.79
N GLU A 239 36.67 -23.06 -7.01
CA GLU A 239 37.55 -24.08 -6.43
C GLU A 239 37.93 -25.22 -7.39
N TYR A 240 37.26 -25.36 -8.55
CA TYR A 240 37.60 -26.38 -9.54
C TYR A 240 38.28 -25.76 -10.77
N PRO A 241 39.61 -25.56 -10.75
CA PRO A 241 40.33 -25.11 -11.93
C PRO A 241 40.14 -26.12 -13.06
N ILE A 242 39.69 -25.65 -14.23
CA ILE A 242 39.55 -26.45 -15.45
C ILE A 242 40.90 -27.12 -15.72
N PRO A 243 40.97 -28.47 -15.74
CA PRO A 243 42.19 -29.17 -16.06
C PRO A 243 42.69 -28.71 -17.43
N ARG A 244 43.92 -28.19 -17.49
CA ARG A 244 44.56 -27.84 -18.76
C ARG A 244 44.93 -29.15 -19.44
N LEU A 245 44.29 -29.42 -20.58
CA LEU A 245 44.61 -30.53 -21.49
C LEU A 245 45.77 -30.15 -22.41
#